data_AF-A0A354UNF4-F1
#
_entry.id   AF-A0A354UNF4-F1
#
_cell.length_a   1.000
_cell.length_b   1.000
_cell.length_c   1.000
_cell.angle_alpha   90.00
_cell.angle_beta   90.00
_cell.angle_gamma   90.00
#
_symmetry.space_group_name_H-M   'P 1'
#
loop_
_entity.id
_entity.type
_entity.pdbx_description
1 polymer ?
#
loop_
_entity_poly.entity_id
_entity_poly.type
_entity_poly.pdbx_seq_one_letter_code
_entity_poly.pdbx_strand_id
1 'polypeptide(L)'
;MKRMDIVELLVDRGEYLKDGVCKGMRGRITDMGVHADGTRLVYFVSKTSNGRFKEAGVRIPESELKVVDELTYLNVEKIILPFEEYARVMVTVEKDKYADEGVHKGEIGWICDPRRIENSRLVCFDFVQSSKYPIISVKERDMEVIVLAPEDAPDDDISIVAKRVDGKTVVTKEHKESLK
;
A
#
# COMPACT_ATOMS: atom_id res chain seq x y z
N MET A 1 -1.48 14.90 -10.49
CA MET A 1 -1.09 13.69 -9.71
C MET A 1 -1.20 12.48 -10.64
N LYS A 2 -0.59 11.32 -10.36
CA LYS A 2 -0.61 10.12 -11.23
C LYS A 2 -1.49 9.02 -10.66
N ARG A 3 -1.90 8.06 -11.51
CA ARG A 3 -2.52 6.82 -11.02
C ARG A 3 -1.55 6.14 -10.06
N MET A 4 -2.07 5.61 -8.97
CA MET A 4 -1.29 4.99 -7.89
C MET A 4 -0.42 5.95 -7.07
N ASP A 5 -0.54 7.28 -7.20
CA ASP A 5 0.06 8.15 -6.18
C ASP A 5 -0.73 8.05 -4.86
N ILE A 6 -0.04 8.32 -3.76
CA ILE A 6 -0.66 8.41 -2.43
C ILE A 6 -0.81 9.87 -2.09
N VAL A 7 -2.01 10.18 -1.67
CA VAL A 7 -2.41 11.54 -1.38
C VAL A 7 -2.91 11.65 0.05
N GLU A 8 -2.60 12.76 0.69
CA GLU A 8 -3.21 13.17 1.95
C GLU A 8 -4.34 14.16 1.64
N LEU A 9 -5.49 13.97 2.29
CA LEU A 9 -6.60 14.89 2.21
C LEU A 9 -6.33 16.14 3.06
N LEU A 10 -6.39 17.33 2.46
CA LEU A 10 -6.02 18.59 3.10
C LEU A 10 -7.16 19.28 3.86
N VAL A 11 -8.41 18.85 3.64
CA VAL A 11 -9.61 19.55 4.11
C VAL A 11 -10.62 18.59 4.71
N ASP A 12 -11.44 19.10 5.62
CA ASP A 12 -12.67 18.42 6.05
C ASP A 12 -13.86 18.97 5.27
N ARG A 13 -14.62 18.09 4.62
CA ARG A 13 -15.91 18.43 4.01
C ARG A 13 -16.97 17.47 4.50
N GLY A 14 -18.18 17.99 4.72
CA GLY A 14 -19.32 17.21 5.17
C GLY A 14 -19.68 16.06 4.23
N GLU A 15 -19.33 16.14 2.95
CA GLU A 15 -19.52 15.06 1.98
C GLU A 15 -18.52 13.90 2.18
N TYR A 16 -17.25 14.18 2.46
CA TYR A 16 -16.22 13.16 2.72
C TYR A 16 -16.43 12.49 4.08
N LEU A 17 -16.84 13.28 5.09
CA LEU A 17 -17.09 12.79 6.44
C LEU A 17 -18.22 11.75 6.49
N LYS A 18 -19.22 11.83 5.59
CA LYS A 18 -20.28 10.81 5.47
C LYS A 18 -19.73 9.43 5.12
N ASP A 19 -18.59 9.38 4.44
CA ASP A 19 -17.89 8.15 4.07
C ASP A 19 -16.81 7.77 5.08
N GLY A 20 -16.67 8.52 6.17
CA GLY A 20 -15.64 8.31 7.20
C GLY A 20 -14.25 8.78 6.76
N VAL A 21 -14.19 9.69 5.79
CA VAL A 21 -12.94 10.29 5.30
C VAL A 21 -12.79 11.68 5.89
N CYS A 22 -11.68 11.95 6.56
CA CYS A 22 -11.36 13.23 7.20
C CYS A 22 -9.97 13.74 6.81
N LYS A 23 -9.73 15.02 7.08
CA LYS A 23 -8.45 15.68 6.87
C LYS A 23 -7.30 14.89 7.51
N GLY A 24 -6.18 14.81 6.81
CA GLY A 24 -4.99 14.07 7.22
C GLY A 24 -5.04 12.58 6.92
N MET A 25 -6.19 12.04 6.47
CA MET A 25 -6.22 10.68 5.97
C MET A 25 -5.45 10.56 4.66
N ARG A 26 -4.73 9.44 4.53
CA ARG A 26 -4.01 9.06 3.32
C ARG A 26 -4.87 8.10 2.50
N GLY A 27 -4.85 8.28 1.18
CA GLY A 27 -5.62 7.50 0.23
C GLY A 27 -4.87 7.28 -1.07
N ARG A 28 -5.35 6.34 -1.88
CA ARG A 28 -4.72 5.92 -3.14
C ARG A 28 -5.51 6.41 -4.33
N ILE A 29 -4.84 7.03 -5.30
CA ILE A 29 -5.51 7.36 -6.56
C ILE A 29 -5.61 6.11 -7.45
N THR A 30 -6.81 5.73 -7.85
CA THR A 30 -7.03 4.48 -8.61
C THR A 30 -7.40 4.72 -10.08
N ASP A 31 -7.85 5.91 -10.43
CA ASP A 31 -8.21 6.30 -11.81
C ASP A 31 -6.99 6.51 -12.72
N MET A 32 -7.22 6.41 -14.04
CA MET A 32 -6.18 6.59 -15.06
C MET A 32 -5.87 8.06 -15.38
N GLY A 33 -6.69 9.00 -14.92
CA GLY A 33 -6.55 10.41 -15.23
C GLY A 33 -7.58 11.28 -14.52
N VAL A 34 -7.39 12.59 -14.61
CA VAL A 34 -8.28 13.59 -14.00
C VAL A 34 -9.64 13.54 -14.69
N HIS A 35 -10.71 13.47 -13.89
CA HIS A 35 -12.07 13.54 -14.41
C HIS A 35 -12.38 14.94 -14.96
N ALA A 36 -13.43 15.06 -15.79
CA ALA A 36 -13.78 16.33 -16.45
C ALA A 36 -14.12 17.47 -15.47
N ASP A 37 -14.49 17.15 -14.23
CA ASP A 37 -14.76 18.07 -13.14
C ASP A 37 -13.50 18.46 -12.34
N GLY A 38 -12.31 18.03 -12.77
CA GLY A 38 -11.04 18.30 -12.09
C GLY A 38 -10.79 17.41 -10.87
N THR A 39 -11.60 16.37 -10.66
CA THR A 39 -11.46 15.45 -9.52
C THR A 39 -10.67 14.20 -9.85
N ARG A 40 -10.18 13.55 -8.79
CA ARG A 40 -9.58 12.21 -8.78
C ARG A 40 -10.41 11.28 -7.93
N LEU A 41 -10.56 10.04 -8.36
CA LEU A 41 -11.08 8.95 -7.55
C LEU A 41 -9.97 8.45 -6.62
N VAL A 42 -10.16 8.72 -5.32
CA VAL A 42 -9.24 8.34 -4.25
C VAL A 42 -9.91 7.32 -3.35
N TYR A 43 -9.23 6.19 -3.13
CA TYR A 43 -9.66 5.14 -2.21
C TYR A 43 -8.99 5.34 -0.85
N PHE A 44 -9.81 5.45 0.19
CA PHE A 44 -9.38 5.49 1.58
C PHE A 44 -9.77 4.19 2.28
N VAL A 45 -8.93 3.73 3.20
CA VAL A 45 -9.27 2.64 4.12
C VAL A 45 -9.40 3.22 5.51
N SER A 46 -10.54 2.96 6.17
CA SER A 46 -10.80 3.40 7.52
C SER A 46 -11.23 2.24 8.41
N LYS A 47 -10.95 2.34 9.71
CA LYS A 47 -11.43 1.39 10.70
C LYS A 47 -12.81 1.83 11.19
N THR A 48 -13.78 0.94 11.08
CA THR A 48 -15.14 1.15 11.58
C THR A 48 -15.23 0.90 13.09
N SER A 49 -16.31 1.38 13.71
CA SER A 49 -16.54 1.28 15.17
C SER A 49 -16.64 -0.15 15.69
N ASN A 50 -17.01 -1.12 14.85
CA ASN A 50 -17.07 -2.54 15.21
C ASN A 50 -15.72 -3.28 15.05
N GLY A 51 -14.65 -2.55 14.73
CA GLY A 51 -13.30 -3.10 14.56
C GLY A 51 -12.99 -3.62 13.16
N ARG A 52 -13.94 -3.63 12.22
CA ARG A 52 -13.71 -3.99 10.82
C ARG A 52 -13.14 -2.82 10.03
N PHE A 53 -12.54 -3.10 8.89
CA PHE A 53 -12.08 -2.07 7.95
C PHE A 53 -13.12 -1.86 6.84
N LYS A 54 -13.23 -0.63 6.37
CA LYS A 54 -14.09 -0.23 5.26
C LYS A 54 -13.27 0.60 4.28
N GLU A 55 -13.52 0.39 3.00
CA GLU A 55 -13.04 1.27 1.95
C GLU A 55 -14.08 2.35 1.59
N ALA A 56 -13.59 3.49 1.15
CA ALA A 56 -14.40 4.56 0.58
C ALA A 56 -13.70 5.10 -0.67
N GLY A 57 -14.34 4.96 -1.83
CA GLY A 57 -13.93 5.61 -3.06
C GLY A 57 -14.60 6.97 -3.18
N VAL A 58 -13.83 8.05 -3.07
CA VAL A 58 -14.35 9.42 -3.07
C VAL A 58 -13.73 10.20 -4.23
N ARG A 59 -14.55 10.98 -4.95
CA ARG A 59 -14.05 11.95 -5.95
C ARG A 59 -13.64 13.23 -5.24
N ILE A 60 -12.36 13.58 -5.33
CA ILE A 60 -11.78 14.72 -4.63
C ILE A 60 -11.05 15.62 -5.63
N PRO A 61 -11.26 16.95 -5.63
CA PRO A 61 -10.50 17.89 -6.46
C PRO A 61 -9.00 17.77 -6.19
N GLU A 62 -8.15 17.83 -7.23
CA GLU A 62 -6.70 17.76 -7.03
C GLU A 62 -6.18 18.89 -6.12
N SER A 63 -6.84 20.04 -6.07
CA SER A 63 -6.49 21.16 -5.18
C SER A 63 -6.67 20.86 -3.69
N GLU A 64 -7.38 19.79 -3.34
CA GLU A 64 -7.65 19.37 -1.95
C GLU A 64 -6.79 18.19 -1.51
N LEU A 65 -5.90 17.74 -2.41
CA LEU A 65 -5.02 16.63 -2.20
C LEU A 65 -3.58 17.14 -2.19
N LYS A 66 -2.74 16.50 -1.39
CA LYS A 66 -1.29 16.64 -1.47
C LYS A 66 -0.71 15.28 -1.76
N VAL A 67 0.06 15.16 -2.83
CA VAL A 67 0.87 13.95 -3.04
C VAL A 67 1.87 13.87 -1.89
N VAL A 68 1.76 12.80 -1.12
CA VAL A 68 2.68 12.49 -0.02
C VAL A 68 3.59 11.32 -0.38
N ASP A 69 3.30 10.61 -1.47
CA ASP A 69 4.12 9.51 -1.97
C ASP A 69 3.86 9.27 -3.47
N GLU A 70 4.91 9.14 -4.28
CA GLU A 70 4.84 8.88 -5.73
C GLU A 70 5.21 7.42 -6.05
N LEU A 71 4.49 6.75 -6.95
CA LEU A 71 4.82 5.37 -7.32
C LEU A 71 6.17 5.28 -8.07
N THR A 72 7.15 4.57 -7.50
CA THR A 72 8.40 4.19 -8.18
C THR A 72 8.34 2.72 -8.62
N TYR A 73 8.52 2.46 -9.91
CA TYR A 73 8.68 1.09 -10.42
C TYR A 73 10.14 0.67 -10.19
N LEU A 74 10.37 -0.50 -9.60
CA LEU A 74 11.70 -1.11 -9.55
C LEU A 74 11.79 -2.26 -10.56
N ASN A 75 12.75 -2.11 -11.47
CA ASN A 75 13.05 -2.96 -12.60
C ASN A 75 13.39 -4.41 -12.21
N VAL A 76 12.39 -5.30 -12.23
CA VAL A 76 12.50 -6.77 -12.41
C VAL A 76 13.42 -7.54 -11.42
N GLU A 77 13.97 -6.91 -10.38
CA GLU A 77 14.79 -7.58 -9.38
C GLU A 77 14.07 -7.75 -8.04
N LYS A 78 14.31 -8.91 -7.42
CA LYS A 78 13.71 -9.31 -6.14
C LYS A 78 14.25 -8.42 -5.01
N ILE A 79 13.40 -7.59 -4.42
CA ILE A 79 13.73 -6.82 -3.21
C ILE A 79 12.89 -7.31 -2.04
N ILE A 80 13.58 -7.64 -0.96
CA ILE A 80 13.05 -8.12 0.32
C ILE A 80 13.14 -6.98 1.33
N LEU A 81 11.97 -6.58 1.85
CA LEU A 81 11.78 -5.70 3.02
C LEU A 81 12.33 -4.27 2.90
N PRO A 82 11.62 -3.29 3.48
CA PRO A 82 10.59 -3.45 4.51
C PRO A 82 9.15 -3.56 3.95
N PHE A 83 8.29 -4.26 4.71
CA PHE A 83 6.86 -4.42 4.39
C PHE A 83 6.11 -3.15 4.78
N GLU A 84 6.55 -1.94 4.42
CA GLU A 84 5.91 -0.75 4.98
C GLU A 84 4.53 -0.44 4.40
N GLU A 85 3.83 0.51 5.05
CA GLU A 85 2.57 1.01 4.53
C GLU A 85 2.74 1.35 3.05
N TYR A 86 1.75 1.01 2.24
CA TYR A 86 1.69 1.20 0.80
C TYR A 86 2.58 0.36 -0.09
N ALA A 87 3.48 -0.45 0.47
CA ALA A 87 4.17 -1.44 -0.34
C ALA A 87 3.14 -2.34 -1.05
N ARG A 88 3.37 -2.62 -2.34
CA ARG A 88 2.60 -3.63 -3.07
C ARG A 88 3.13 -5.00 -2.68
N VAL A 89 2.20 -5.87 -2.31
CA VAL A 89 2.52 -7.23 -1.91
C VAL A 89 1.73 -8.22 -2.73
N MET A 90 2.37 -9.35 -3.03
CA MET A 90 1.73 -10.49 -3.67
C MET A 90 1.66 -11.64 -2.67
N VAL A 91 0.50 -12.27 -2.54
CA VAL A 91 0.35 -13.48 -1.72
C VAL A 91 1.05 -14.63 -2.43
N THR A 92 1.95 -15.33 -1.74
CA THR A 92 2.80 -16.39 -2.34
C THR A 92 2.34 -17.80 -1.99
N VAL A 93 1.35 -17.94 -1.12
CA VAL A 93 0.82 -19.21 -0.63
C VAL A 93 -0.70 -19.27 -0.75
N GLU A 94 -1.24 -20.46 -1.00
CA GLU A 94 -2.68 -20.70 -0.94
C GLU A 94 -3.05 -21.14 0.50
N LYS A 95 -4.06 -20.52 1.11
CA LYS A 95 -4.56 -20.89 2.45
C LYS A 95 -6.05 -20.63 2.55
N ASP A 96 -6.78 -21.56 3.15
CA ASP A 96 -8.24 -21.48 3.33
C ASP A 96 -8.68 -20.14 3.93
N LYS A 97 -8.04 -19.69 5.01
CA LYS A 97 -8.33 -18.39 5.65
C LYS A 97 -8.19 -17.14 4.75
N TYR A 98 -7.47 -17.25 3.62
CA TYR A 98 -7.33 -16.18 2.62
C TYR A 98 -8.33 -16.41 1.48
N ALA A 99 -8.44 -17.65 1.02
CA ALA A 99 -9.38 -18.08 -0.02
C ALA A 99 -10.85 -17.84 0.37
N ASP A 100 -11.20 -18.00 1.66
CA ASP A 100 -12.52 -17.70 2.22
C ASP A 100 -12.94 -16.24 2.02
N GLU A 101 -11.96 -15.33 1.91
CA GLU A 101 -12.14 -13.89 1.63
C GLU A 101 -11.94 -13.57 0.14
N GLY A 102 -11.76 -14.58 -0.71
CA GLY A 102 -11.53 -14.45 -2.15
C GLY A 102 -10.11 -14.03 -2.53
N VAL A 103 -9.13 -14.21 -1.63
CA VAL A 103 -7.71 -13.92 -1.87
C VAL A 103 -6.94 -15.22 -2.07
N HIS A 104 -6.43 -15.41 -3.29
CA HIS A 104 -5.70 -16.60 -3.69
C HIS A 104 -4.20 -16.35 -3.86
N LYS A 105 -3.42 -17.42 -4.01
CA LYS A 105 -2.01 -17.30 -4.37
C LYS A 105 -1.86 -16.53 -5.69
N GLY A 106 -0.96 -15.55 -5.70
CA GLY A 106 -0.70 -14.67 -6.84
C GLY A 106 -1.51 -13.38 -6.83
N GLU A 107 -2.48 -13.23 -5.92
CA GLU A 107 -3.22 -11.99 -5.77
C GLU A 107 -2.35 -10.86 -5.22
N ILE A 108 -2.55 -9.67 -5.77
CA ILE A 108 -1.76 -8.49 -5.46
C ILE A 108 -2.63 -7.49 -4.72
N GLY A 109 -2.12 -7.02 -3.58
CA GLY A 109 -2.70 -5.95 -2.81
C GLY A 109 -1.68 -4.90 -2.42
N TRP A 110 -2.10 -3.96 -1.58
CA TRP A 110 -1.23 -2.96 -0.96
C TRP A 110 -1.44 -2.95 0.55
N ILE A 111 -0.36 -2.71 1.29
CA ILE A 111 -0.41 -2.61 2.75
C ILE A 111 -1.11 -1.30 3.13
N CYS A 112 -2.25 -1.37 3.81
CA CYS A 112 -3.10 -0.20 4.05
C CYS A 112 -3.16 0.25 5.51
N ASP A 113 -2.28 -0.31 6.36
CA ASP A 113 -2.13 0.08 7.75
C ASP A 113 -0.63 0.08 8.11
N PRO A 114 -0.12 1.12 8.77
CA PRO A 114 1.30 1.20 9.13
C PRO A 114 1.64 0.26 10.29
N ARG A 115 0.63 -0.24 11.03
CA ARG A 115 0.87 -1.11 12.19
C ARG A 115 1.19 -2.54 11.74
N ARG A 116 2.14 -3.13 12.45
CA ARG A 116 2.50 -4.54 12.35
C ARG A 116 2.00 -5.29 13.59
N ILE A 117 1.07 -6.21 13.40
CA ILE A 117 0.46 -6.98 14.50
C ILE A 117 0.77 -8.46 14.29
N GLU A 118 1.47 -9.07 15.25
CA GLU A 118 1.88 -10.48 15.22
C GLU A 118 2.57 -10.91 13.90
N ASN A 119 3.49 -10.09 13.38
CA ASN A 119 4.14 -10.32 12.07
C ASN A 119 3.14 -10.45 10.90
N SER A 120 2.06 -9.70 10.98
CA SER A 120 1.05 -9.58 9.93
C SER A 120 0.88 -8.11 9.56
N ARG A 121 0.50 -7.89 8.31
CA ARG A 121 0.14 -6.58 7.76
C ARG A 121 -1.31 -6.63 7.30
N LEU A 122 -1.99 -5.50 7.37
CA LEU A 122 -3.32 -5.35 6.78
C LEU A 122 -3.15 -5.02 5.30
N VAL A 123 -3.72 -5.85 4.43
CA VAL A 123 -3.57 -5.73 2.98
C VAL A 123 -4.94 -5.55 2.34
N CYS A 124 -5.08 -4.52 1.51
CA CYS A 124 -6.24 -4.32 0.65
C CYS A 124 -5.95 -4.88 -0.74
N PHE A 125 -6.78 -5.82 -1.19
CA PHE A 125 -6.66 -6.46 -2.50
C PHE A 125 -7.59 -5.76 -3.50
N ASP A 126 -7.05 -4.76 -4.18
CA ASP A 126 -7.74 -3.84 -5.08
C ASP A 126 -7.90 -4.35 -6.52
N PHE A 127 -7.34 -5.53 -6.84
CA PHE A 127 -7.37 -6.14 -8.18
C PHE A 127 -8.00 -7.54 -8.24
N VAL A 128 -8.54 -8.06 -7.13
CA VAL A 128 -9.19 -9.37 -7.15
C VAL A 128 -10.46 -9.32 -8.01
N GLN A 129 -10.82 -10.46 -8.60
CA GLN A 129 -12.06 -10.58 -9.38
C GLN A 129 -13.34 -10.43 -8.53
N SER A 130 -13.21 -10.39 -7.20
CA SER A 130 -14.35 -10.24 -6.29
C SER A 130 -14.76 -8.77 -6.16
N SER A 131 -16.06 -8.52 -6.11
CA SER A 131 -16.63 -7.16 -6.03
C SER A 131 -16.47 -6.49 -4.65
N LYS A 132 -15.72 -7.08 -3.72
CA LYS A 132 -15.67 -6.68 -2.31
C LYS A 132 -14.32 -6.14 -1.84
N TYR A 133 -13.29 -6.12 -2.70
CA TYR A 133 -11.96 -5.60 -2.39
C TYR A 133 -11.49 -6.00 -0.97
N PRO A 134 -11.24 -7.30 -0.73
CA PRO A 134 -11.02 -7.83 0.60
C PRO A 134 -9.83 -7.14 1.28
N ILE A 135 -10.06 -6.73 2.53
CA ILE A 135 -9.06 -6.11 3.41
C ILE A 135 -8.77 -7.08 4.55
N ILE A 136 -7.66 -7.80 4.45
CA ILE A 136 -7.37 -8.93 5.34
C ILE A 136 -5.96 -8.84 5.94
N SER A 137 -5.78 -9.50 7.09
CA SER A 137 -4.48 -9.63 7.73
C SER A 137 -3.67 -10.78 7.11
N VAL A 138 -2.55 -10.43 6.47
CA VAL A 138 -1.65 -11.39 5.82
C VAL A 138 -0.36 -11.48 6.61
N LYS A 139 0.12 -12.70 6.91
CA LYS A 139 1.40 -12.87 7.61
C LYS A 139 2.50 -12.50 6.63
N GLU A 140 3.52 -11.79 7.10
CA GLU A 140 4.62 -11.34 6.25
C GLU A 140 5.32 -12.48 5.51
N ARG A 141 5.45 -13.65 6.15
CA ARG A 141 6.03 -14.85 5.52
C ARG A 141 5.19 -15.45 4.37
N ASP A 142 3.93 -15.06 4.26
CA ASP A 142 2.95 -15.58 3.30
C ASP A 142 2.84 -14.68 2.06
N MET A 143 3.65 -13.63 1.98
CA MET A 143 3.64 -12.64 0.90
C MET A 143 5.05 -12.16 0.58
N GLU A 144 5.21 -11.55 -0.59
CA GLU A 144 6.45 -10.87 -1.01
C GLU A 144 6.13 -9.44 -1.43
N VAL A 145 7.02 -8.50 -1.12
CA VAL A 145 6.93 -7.14 -1.64
C VAL A 145 7.33 -7.17 -3.11
N ILE A 146 6.48 -6.60 -3.97
CA ILE A 146 6.73 -6.49 -5.41
C ILE A 146 6.95 -5.04 -5.86
N VAL A 147 6.51 -4.07 -5.04
CA VAL A 147 6.85 -2.64 -5.17
C VAL A 147 7.03 -2.09 -3.76
N LEU A 148 8.15 -1.44 -3.49
CA LEU A 148 8.43 -0.83 -2.19
C LEU A 148 7.47 0.34 -1.91
N ALA A 149 7.29 0.66 -0.63
CA ALA A 149 6.75 1.95 -0.25
C ALA A 149 7.73 3.02 -0.78
N PRO A 150 7.26 4.12 -1.38
CA PRO A 150 8.20 5.05 -2.01
C PRO A 150 9.10 5.82 -1.03
N GLU A 151 8.76 5.90 0.26
CA GLU A 151 9.68 6.33 1.33
C GLU A 151 10.87 5.36 1.59
N ASP A 152 10.73 4.10 1.15
CA ASP A 152 11.74 3.05 1.26
C ASP A 152 12.37 2.67 -0.07
N ALA A 153 11.96 3.31 -1.18
CA ALA A 153 12.69 3.19 -2.44
C ALA A 153 14.12 3.70 -2.18
N PRO A 154 15.16 2.86 -2.39
CA PRO A 154 16.50 3.37 -2.26
C PRO A 154 16.67 4.53 -3.25
N ASP A 155 17.26 5.64 -2.79
CA ASP A 155 17.96 6.56 -3.69
C ASP A 155 18.86 5.70 -4.61
N ASP A 156 19.04 6.05 -5.88
CA ASP A 156 19.78 5.22 -6.87
C ASP A 156 21.18 4.76 -6.38
N ASP A 157 21.71 5.42 -5.34
CA ASP A 157 22.98 5.22 -4.66
C ASP A 157 22.94 4.32 -3.40
N ILE A 158 21.78 3.77 -2.99
CA ILE A 158 21.64 2.92 -1.80
C ILE A 158 21.24 1.49 -2.21
N SER A 159 21.98 0.52 -1.69
CA SER A 159 21.65 -0.90 -1.78
C SER A 159 21.11 -1.39 -0.43
N ILE A 160 19.97 -2.07 -0.44
CA ILE A 160 19.45 -2.76 0.73
C ILE A 160 19.99 -4.18 0.72
N VAL A 161 20.79 -4.54 1.71
CA VAL A 161 21.38 -5.87 1.83
C VAL A 161 20.74 -6.60 3.01
N ALA A 162 20.07 -7.72 2.72
CA ALA A 162 19.55 -8.62 3.75
C ALA A 162 20.55 -9.74 4.02
N LYS A 163 21.06 -9.82 5.25
CA LYS A 163 21.97 -10.88 5.71
C LYS A 163 21.28 -11.74 6.77
N ARG A 164 21.49 -13.05 6.75
CA ARG A 164 21.11 -13.92 7.87
C ARG A 164 22.21 -13.90 8.92
N VAL A 165 21.87 -13.43 10.11
CA VAL A 165 22.73 -13.45 11.29
C VAL A 165 21.96 -14.16 12.38
N ASP A 166 22.50 -15.29 12.87
CA ASP A 166 21.91 -16.10 13.95
C ASP A 166 20.44 -16.47 13.77
N GLY A 167 20.07 -16.88 12.54
CA GLY A 167 18.70 -17.28 12.21
C GLY A 167 17.70 -16.14 12.10
N LYS A 168 18.13 -14.89 12.29
CA LYS A 168 17.35 -13.68 12.05
C LYS A 168 17.81 -13.00 10.77
N THR A 169 16.88 -12.48 10.00
CA THR A 169 17.20 -11.62 8.86
C THR A 169 17.46 -10.22 9.38
N VAL A 170 18.68 -9.72 9.17
CA VAL A 170 19.09 -8.36 9.46
C VAL A 170 19.17 -7.61 8.13
N VAL A 171 18.49 -6.48 8.03
CA VAL A 171 18.46 -5.64 6.83
C VAL A 171 19.32 -4.41 7.09
N THR A 172 20.32 -4.17 6.25
CA THR A 172 21.23 -3.02 6.34
C THR A 172 21.16 -2.19 5.06
N LYS A 173 21.14 -0.86 5.22
CA LYS A 173 21.30 0.09 4.12
C LYS A 173 22.81 0.29 3.87
N GLU A 174 23.29 -0.09 2.70
CA GLU A 174 24.69 0.08 2.27
C GLU A 174 24.72 1.10 1.12
N HIS A 175 25.54 2.15 1.20
CA HIS A 175 25.77 3.07 0.08
C HIS A 175 26.59 2.36 -0.99
N LYS A 176 26.20 2.48 -2.27
CA LYS A 176 27.07 2.09 -3.39
C LYS A 176 28.32 2.96 -3.33
N GLU A 177 29.45 2.38 -2.95
CA GLU A 177 30.73 3.04 -3.18
C GLU A 177 30.89 3.25 -4.68
N SER A 178 30.85 4.51 -5.12
CA SER A 178 31.23 4.88 -6.48
C SER A 178 32.68 4.44 -6.69
N LEU A 179 32.86 3.34 -7.42
CA LEU A 179 34.16 2.89 -7.92
C LEU A 179 34.77 4.05 -8.74
N LYS A 180 35.82 4.66 -8.20
CA LYS A 180 36.70 5.56 -8.94
C LYS A 180 37.63 4.79 -9.87
#